data_AF-R9BU19-F1
#
_entry.id   AF-R9BU19-F1
#
_cell.length_a   1.000
_cell.length_b   1.000
_cell.length_c   1.000
_cell.angle_alpha   90.00
_cell.angle_beta   90.00
_cell.angle_gamma   90.00
#
_symmetry.space_group_name_H-M   'P 1'
#
loop_
_entity.id
_entity.type
_entity.pdbx_description
1 polymer ?
#
loop_
_entity_poly.entity_id
_entity_poly.type
_entity_poly.pdbx_seq_one_letter_code
_entity_poly.pdbx_strand_id
1 'polypeptide(L)'
;MAKYKDISNQRFGKLTPIKVTGKYYKWVVWQCKCDCGNIVEVPSNRLRNGEKKSCGCLREEYYENRLNNNIKKYQVDGTNIAYLKSKKLSKANKSGVRGVSQKKNGKWLAQIVFKRKSYNLGTYEKFEDAVKARKEAEEKLHKEFLKEIKHLG
;
A
#
# COMPACT_ATOMS: atom_id res chain seq x y z
N MET A 1 -0.69 -10.96 -36.47
CA MET A 1 -0.24 -10.33 -35.21
C MET A 1 -1.35 -9.43 -34.69
N ALA A 2 -1.75 -9.53 -33.41
CA ALA A 2 -2.83 -8.68 -32.88
C ALA A 2 -2.41 -7.20 -32.94
N LYS A 3 -3.13 -6.41 -33.74
CA LYS A 3 -2.88 -4.98 -33.96
C LYS A 3 -3.21 -4.23 -32.67
N TYR A 4 -2.19 -3.79 -31.94
CA TYR A 4 -2.37 -2.91 -30.78
C TYR A 4 -2.03 -1.47 -31.17
N LYS A 5 -2.68 -0.51 -30.52
CA LYS A 5 -2.32 0.90 -30.68
C LYS A 5 -1.01 1.14 -29.96
N ASP A 6 0.01 1.54 -30.70
CA ASP A 6 1.27 2.03 -30.12
C ASP A 6 0.98 3.34 -29.37
N ILE A 7 1.39 3.37 -28.11
CA ILE A 7 1.28 4.52 -27.21
C ILE A 7 2.63 4.87 -26.57
N SER A 8 3.73 4.34 -27.11
CA SER A 8 5.08 4.67 -26.69
C SER A 8 5.31 6.18 -26.74
N ASN A 9 6.07 6.67 -25.76
CA ASN A 9 6.41 8.10 -25.59
C ASN A 9 5.22 9.06 -25.39
N GLN A 10 3.98 8.57 -25.37
CA GLN A 10 2.82 9.39 -25.04
C GLN A 10 2.70 9.61 -23.54
N ARG A 11 2.19 10.76 -23.15
CA ARG A 11 2.09 11.18 -21.76
C ARG A 11 0.74 10.82 -21.15
N PHE A 12 0.75 10.11 -20.03
CA PHE A 12 -0.44 9.76 -19.24
C PHE A 12 -0.24 10.18 -17.78
N GLY A 13 -0.60 11.43 -17.45
CA GLY A 13 -0.26 12.02 -16.15
C GLY A 13 1.26 12.15 -15.99
N LYS A 14 1.82 11.48 -14.97
CA LYS A 14 3.27 11.36 -14.73
C LYS A 14 3.90 10.12 -15.39
N LEU A 15 3.15 9.34 -16.17
CA LEU A 15 3.63 8.09 -16.78
C LEU A 15 3.88 8.25 -18.27
N THR A 16 4.98 7.66 -18.74
CA THR A 16 5.36 7.60 -20.15
C THR A 16 5.66 6.14 -20.51
N PRO A 17 4.84 5.49 -21.36
CA PRO A 17 5.09 4.12 -21.82
C PRO A 17 6.39 4.04 -22.64
N ILE A 18 7.25 3.07 -22.30
CA ILE A 18 8.57 2.89 -22.94
C ILE A 18 8.65 1.61 -23.76
N LYS A 19 8.07 0.49 -23.29
CA LYS A 19 8.03 -0.77 -24.05
C LYS A 19 6.87 -1.66 -23.62
N VAL A 20 6.46 -2.56 -24.51
CA VAL A 20 5.50 -3.62 -24.20
C VAL A 20 6.19 -4.74 -23.42
N THR A 21 5.56 -5.24 -22.36
CA THR A 21 6.07 -6.35 -21.54
C THR A 21 5.18 -7.57 -21.49
N GLY A 22 3.93 -7.46 -21.95
CA GLY A 22 3.04 -8.62 -21.98
C GLY A 22 1.59 -8.25 -22.28
N LYS A 23 0.69 -9.11 -21.81
CA LYS A 23 -0.76 -8.93 -21.93
C LYS A 23 -1.45 -9.20 -20.60
N TYR A 24 -2.47 -8.41 -20.32
CA TYR A 24 -3.39 -8.61 -19.20
C TYR A 24 -4.80 -8.71 -19.76
N TYR A 25 -5.37 -9.92 -19.72
CA TYR A 25 -6.61 -10.23 -20.43
C TYR A 25 -6.48 -9.84 -21.91
N LYS A 26 -7.33 -8.94 -22.43
CA LYS A 26 -7.27 -8.43 -23.81
C LYS A 26 -6.37 -7.20 -24.01
N TRP A 27 -5.74 -6.68 -22.96
CA TRP A 27 -4.99 -5.42 -23.00
C TRP A 27 -3.48 -5.66 -23.05
N VAL A 28 -2.77 -4.85 -23.83
CA VAL A 28 -1.29 -4.85 -23.85
C VAL A 28 -0.78 -4.16 -22.58
N VAL A 29 0.20 -4.78 -21.92
CA VAL A 29 0.86 -4.23 -20.74
C VAL A 29 2.11 -3.48 -21.19
N TRP A 30 2.21 -2.24 -20.73
CA TRP A 30 3.34 -1.36 -21.01
C TRP A 30 4.17 -1.17 -19.74
N GLN A 31 5.47 -1.35 -19.86
CA GLN A 31 6.42 -0.76 -18.92
C GLN A 31 6.40 0.75 -19.13
N CYS A 32 6.17 1.49 -18.06
CA CYS A 32 6.06 2.94 -18.05
C CYS A 32 7.12 3.53 -17.13
N LYS A 33 7.80 4.58 -17.61
CA LYS A 33 8.66 5.44 -16.77
C LYS A 33 7.81 6.53 -16.13
N CYS A 34 7.93 6.68 -14.82
CA CYS A 34 7.30 7.77 -14.08
C CYS A 34 8.27 8.95 -13.93
N ASP A 35 7.74 10.17 -13.79
CA ASP A 35 8.56 11.38 -13.54
C ASP A 35 9.46 11.28 -12.32
N CYS A 36 9.02 10.56 -11.29
CA CYS A 36 9.83 10.33 -10.09
C CYS A 36 10.94 9.27 -10.30
N GLY A 37 11.16 8.82 -11.55
CA GLY A 37 12.20 7.84 -11.91
C GLY A 37 11.76 6.38 -11.84
N ASN A 38 10.68 6.07 -11.11
CA ASN A 38 10.21 4.69 -10.93
C ASN A 38 9.63 4.09 -12.22
N ILE A 39 9.81 2.77 -12.37
CA ILE A 39 9.25 1.98 -13.46
C ILE A 39 8.04 1.18 -12.95
N VAL A 40 6.95 1.18 -13.70
CA VAL A 40 5.75 0.39 -13.38
C VAL A 40 5.14 -0.23 -14.63
N GLU A 41 4.54 -1.40 -14.48
CA GLU A 41 3.78 -2.04 -15.55
C GLU A 41 2.30 -1.66 -15.47
N VAL A 42 1.75 -1.22 -16.60
CA VAL A 42 0.38 -0.72 -16.66
C VAL A 42 -0.32 -1.22 -17.93
N PRO A 43 -1.52 -1.84 -17.80
CA PRO A 43 -2.35 -2.17 -18.95
C PRO A 43 -2.77 -0.92 -19.75
N SER A 44 -2.81 -1.02 -21.07
CA SER A 44 -3.09 0.12 -21.96
C SER A 44 -4.46 0.77 -21.74
N ASN A 45 -5.47 0.02 -21.29
CA ASN A 45 -6.76 0.61 -20.92
C ASN A 45 -6.67 1.53 -19.70
N ARG A 46 -5.86 1.18 -18.70
CA ARG A 46 -5.73 1.98 -17.47
C ARG A 46 -5.00 3.29 -17.69
N LEU A 47 -4.07 3.31 -18.65
CA LEU A 47 -3.42 4.54 -19.11
C LEU A 47 -4.44 5.44 -19.85
N ARG A 48 -5.11 4.88 -20.86
CA ARG A 48 -6.04 5.65 -21.72
C ARG A 48 -7.28 6.16 -20.99
N ASN A 49 -7.81 5.40 -20.05
CA ASN A 49 -8.95 5.81 -19.22
C ASN A 49 -8.55 6.79 -18.09
N GLY A 50 -7.26 7.07 -17.93
CA GLY A 50 -6.77 7.93 -16.85
C GLY A 50 -6.86 7.32 -15.45
N GLU A 51 -7.05 6.00 -15.32
CA GLU A 51 -7.09 5.31 -14.03
C GLU A 51 -5.73 5.25 -13.35
N LYS A 52 -4.65 5.13 -14.13
CA LYS A 52 -3.27 5.07 -13.62
C LYS A 52 -2.48 6.27 -14.16
N LYS A 53 -2.28 7.27 -13.30
CA LYS A 53 -1.63 8.55 -13.63
C LYS A 53 -0.20 8.70 -13.10
N SER A 54 0.26 7.78 -12.24
CA SER A 54 1.62 7.76 -11.68
C SER A 54 1.98 6.37 -11.18
N CYS A 55 3.25 6.14 -10.85
CA CYS A 55 3.65 4.89 -10.20
C CYS A 55 3.01 4.71 -8.81
N GLY A 56 2.56 5.81 -8.19
CA GLY A 56 2.09 5.88 -6.81
C GLY A 56 2.53 7.19 -6.13
N CYS A 57 3.57 7.85 -6.68
CA CYS A 57 4.16 9.08 -6.13
C CYS A 57 3.18 10.25 -5.99
N LEU A 58 2.18 10.38 -6.87
CA LEU A 58 1.14 11.42 -6.70
C LEU A 58 0.40 11.28 -5.37
N ARG A 59 0.12 10.04 -4.96
CA ARG A 59 -0.53 9.78 -3.66
C ARG A 59 0.43 10.15 -2.54
N GLU A 60 1.67 9.74 -2.63
CA GLU A 60 2.72 10.04 -1.65
C GLU A 60 2.91 11.55 -1.43
N GLU A 61 3.12 12.31 -2.51
CA GLU A 61 3.25 13.76 -2.49
C GLU A 61 2.06 14.43 -1.80
N TYR A 62 0.84 14.01 -2.14
CA TYR A 62 -0.38 14.53 -1.53
C TYR A 62 -0.46 14.26 -0.02
N TYR A 63 -0.08 13.05 0.42
CA TYR A 63 -0.04 12.73 1.85
C TYR A 63 1.02 13.54 2.58
N GLU A 64 2.22 13.65 2.02
CA GLU A 64 3.31 14.42 2.63
C GLU A 64 2.95 15.89 2.80
N ASN A 65 2.28 16.49 1.81
CA ASN A 65 1.85 17.88 1.86
C ASN A 65 0.75 18.13 2.91
N ARG A 66 0.06 17.08 3.37
CA ARG A 66 -0.98 17.18 4.41
C ARG A 66 -0.46 16.95 5.83
N LEU A 67 0.75 16.41 5.98
CA LEU A 67 1.33 16.14 7.29
C LEU A 67 2.00 17.39 7.84
N ASN A 68 1.68 17.75 9.09
CA ASN A 68 2.47 18.76 9.80
C ASN A 68 3.87 18.22 10.15
N ASN A 69 4.81 19.13 10.38
CA ASN A 69 6.21 18.80 10.64
C ASN A 69 6.39 17.87 11.86
N ASN A 70 5.54 18.00 12.88
CA ASN A 70 5.58 17.17 14.08
C ASN A 70 5.27 15.69 13.80
N ILE A 71 4.44 15.40 12.80
CA ILE A 71 4.15 14.03 12.36
C ILE A 71 5.19 13.56 11.33
N LYS A 72 5.61 14.46 10.42
CA LYS A 72 6.53 14.14 9.33
C LYS A 72 7.84 13.52 9.82
N LYS A 73 8.39 13.99 10.94
CA LYS A 73 9.60 13.43 11.58
C LYS A 73 9.50 11.96 12.01
N TYR A 74 8.30 11.40 12.13
CA TYR A 74 8.08 9.99 12.47
C TYR A 74 7.66 9.13 11.28
N GLN A 75 7.60 9.68 10.07
CA GLN A 75 7.26 8.92 8.87
C GLN A 75 8.50 8.30 8.26
N VAL A 76 8.49 6.98 8.12
CA VAL A 76 9.50 6.23 7.38
C VAL A 76 8.76 5.27 6.46
N ASP A 77 9.02 5.35 5.16
CA ASP A 77 8.40 4.50 4.12
C ASP A 77 6.86 4.39 4.28
N GLY A 78 6.21 5.55 4.41
CA GLY A 78 4.76 5.64 4.58
C GLY A 78 4.20 5.04 5.88
N THR A 79 5.06 4.79 6.87
CA THR A 79 4.71 4.21 8.17
C THR A 79 5.11 5.15 9.31
N ASN A 80 4.20 5.39 10.26
CA ASN A 80 4.51 6.18 11.44
C ASN A 80 5.19 5.30 12.51
N ILE A 81 6.48 5.47 12.72
CA ILE A 81 7.26 4.62 13.65
C ILE A 81 6.88 4.83 15.12
N ALA A 82 6.41 6.01 15.50
CA ALA A 82 5.93 6.27 16.86
C ALA A 82 4.64 5.51 17.14
N TYR A 83 3.76 5.38 16.14
CA TYR A 83 2.54 4.57 16.22
C TYR A 83 2.86 3.08 16.43
N LEU A 84 3.84 2.55 15.69
CA LEU A 84 4.26 1.14 15.85
C LEU A 84 4.79 0.84 17.26
N LYS A 85 5.51 1.79 17.88
CA LYS A 85 6.08 1.63 19.23
C LYS A 85 5.06 1.87 20.35
N SER A 86 3.99 2.61 20.08
CA SER A 86 3.00 2.99 21.08
C SER A 86 2.03 1.86 21.39
N LYS A 87 1.74 1.64 22.69
CA LYS A 87 0.66 0.76 23.15
C LYS A 87 -0.71 1.47 23.25
N LYS A 88 -0.77 2.78 23.00
CA LYS A 88 -1.99 3.59 23.17
C LYS A 88 -3.09 3.13 22.19
N LEU A 89 -4.24 2.72 22.71
CA LEU A 89 -5.39 2.38 21.87
C LEU A 89 -6.25 3.60 21.59
N SER A 90 -6.92 3.59 20.43
CA SER A 90 -7.97 4.58 20.12
C SER A 90 -9.17 4.33 21.03
N LYS A 91 -9.87 5.40 21.45
CA LYS A 91 -11.14 5.29 22.20
C LYS A 91 -12.21 4.49 21.42
N ALA A 92 -12.12 4.46 20.09
CA ALA A 92 -13.02 3.69 19.25
C ALA A 92 -12.65 2.19 19.16
N ASN A 93 -11.52 1.77 19.74
CA ASN A 93 -11.12 0.36 19.76
C ASN A 93 -11.94 -0.39 20.81
N LYS A 94 -12.87 -1.22 20.37
CA LYS A 94 -13.77 -2.01 21.24
C LYS A 94 -13.21 -3.38 21.62
N SER A 95 -12.24 -3.89 20.86
CA SER A 95 -11.70 -5.25 21.03
C SER A 95 -10.50 -5.35 21.97
N GLY A 96 -9.91 -4.21 22.35
CA GLY A 96 -8.63 -4.16 23.06
C GLY A 96 -7.41 -4.47 22.19
N VAL A 97 -7.58 -4.81 20.91
CA VAL A 97 -6.50 -5.21 20.00
C VAL A 97 -6.57 -4.41 18.70
N ARG A 98 -5.46 -3.77 18.32
CA ARG A 98 -5.40 -2.95 17.10
C ARG A 98 -5.62 -3.81 15.88
N GLY A 99 -6.50 -3.38 14.98
CA GLY A 99 -6.76 -4.09 13.73
C GLY A 99 -7.53 -5.40 13.90
N VAL A 100 -8.06 -5.69 15.08
CA VAL A 100 -9.00 -6.78 15.32
C VAL A 100 -10.35 -6.19 15.68
N SER A 101 -11.41 -6.62 15.00
CA SER A 101 -12.77 -6.11 15.24
C SER A 101 -13.83 -7.13 14.89
N GLN A 102 -14.94 -7.15 15.64
CA GLN A 102 -16.08 -8.00 15.35
C GLN A 102 -16.91 -7.43 14.19
N LYS A 103 -17.31 -8.29 13.26
CA LYS A 103 -18.21 -7.97 12.14
C LYS A 103 -19.67 -8.19 12.55
N LYS A 104 -20.61 -7.66 11.76
CA LYS A 104 -22.06 -7.82 11.99
C LYS A 104 -22.52 -9.28 12.07
N ASN A 105 -21.82 -10.19 11.39
CA ASN A 105 -22.10 -11.62 11.41
C ASN A 105 -21.44 -12.38 12.58
N GLY A 106 -20.98 -11.67 13.61
CA GLY A 106 -20.34 -12.24 14.81
C GLY A 106 -18.86 -12.63 14.64
N LYS A 107 -18.39 -12.83 13.41
CA LYS A 107 -16.99 -13.21 13.11
C LYS A 107 -16.00 -12.08 13.39
N TRP A 108 -14.74 -12.43 13.64
CA TRP A 108 -13.65 -11.53 13.94
C TRP A 108 -12.76 -11.27 12.72
N LEU A 109 -12.66 -10.01 12.29
CA LEU A 109 -11.73 -9.57 11.25
C LEU A 109 -10.38 -9.24 11.87
N ALA A 110 -9.29 -9.72 11.26
CA ALA A 110 -7.94 -9.25 11.53
C ALA A 110 -7.36 -8.54 10.29
N GLN A 111 -6.76 -7.36 10.51
CA GLN A 111 -6.11 -6.56 9.47
C GLN A 111 -4.90 -5.80 10.02
N ILE A 112 -3.95 -5.50 9.15
CA ILE A 112 -2.79 -4.65 9.46
C ILE A 112 -2.57 -3.69 8.30
N VAL A 113 -2.24 -2.44 8.62
CA VAL A 113 -1.81 -1.45 7.63
C VAL A 113 -0.34 -1.19 7.83
N PHE A 114 0.45 -1.37 6.78
CA PHE A 114 1.89 -1.21 6.79
C PHE A 114 2.36 -0.66 5.44
N LYS A 115 3.29 0.30 5.43
CA LYS A 115 3.78 0.99 4.23
C LYS A 115 2.64 1.45 3.29
N ARG A 116 1.61 2.07 3.89
CA ARG A 116 0.36 2.52 3.23
C ARG A 116 -0.43 1.43 2.49
N LYS A 117 -0.11 0.15 2.69
CA LYS A 117 -0.83 -1.00 2.15
C LYS A 117 -1.64 -1.67 3.26
N SER A 118 -2.90 -1.97 2.96
CA SER A 118 -3.77 -2.74 3.85
C SER A 118 -3.61 -4.22 3.54
N TYR A 119 -3.42 -5.03 4.57
CA TYR A 119 -3.34 -6.48 4.51
C TYR A 119 -4.53 -7.05 5.28
N ASN A 120 -5.40 -7.76 4.56
CA ASN A 120 -6.45 -8.57 5.18
C ASN A 120 -5.80 -9.88 5.67
N LEU A 121 -5.79 -10.08 6.99
CA LEU A 121 -5.17 -11.25 7.59
C LEU A 121 -6.15 -12.42 7.70
N GLY A 122 -7.44 -12.15 7.56
CA GLY A 122 -8.48 -13.17 7.58
C GLY A 122 -9.71 -12.76 8.38
N THR A 123 -10.72 -13.60 8.32
CA THR A 123 -11.90 -13.54 9.19
C THR A 123 -12.04 -14.87 9.90
N TYR A 124 -12.26 -14.83 11.21
CA TYR A 124 -12.19 -15.97 12.12
C TYR A 124 -13.46 -16.08 12.94
N GLU A 125 -13.85 -17.28 13.34
CA GLU A 125 -14.98 -17.47 14.25
C GLU A 125 -14.62 -17.03 15.67
N LYS A 126 -13.38 -17.30 16.11
CA LYS A 126 -12.89 -16.99 17.46
C LYS A 126 -12.05 -15.72 17.49
N PHE A 127 -12.16 -14.98 18.60
CA PHE A 127 -11.39 -13.76 18.82
C PHE A 127 -9.89 -14.05 18.88
N GLU A 128 -9.51 -15.12 19.56
CA GLU A 128 -8.13 -15.53 19.81
C GLU A 128 -7.38 -15.80 18.52
N ASP A 129 -8.04 -16.42 17.54
CA ASP A 129 -7.47 -16.72 16.22
C ASP A 129 -7.19 -15.44 15.43
N ALA A 130 -8.12 -14.46 15.47
CA ALA A 130 -7.90 -13.15 14.86
C ALA A 130 -6.75 -12.38 15.54
N VAL A 131 -6.65 -12.47 16.86
CA VAL A 131 -5.54 -11.87 17.62
C VAL A 131 -4.21 -12.52 17.28
N LYS A 132 -4.18 -13.85 17.16
CA LYS A 132 -2.98 -14.60 16.77
C LYS A 132 -2.50 -14.17 15.38
N ALA A 133 -3.38 -14.18 14.38
CA ALA A 133 -3.07 -13.72 13.02
C ALA A 133 -2.55 -12.28 13.01
N ARG A 134 -3.18 -11.40 13.82
CA ARG A 134 -2.75 -10.01 13.96
C ARG A 134 -1.32 -9.89 14.51
N LYS A 135 -1.00 -10.63 15.58
CA LYS A 135 0.33 -10.62 16.23
C LYS A 135 1.42 -11.19 15.32
N GLU A 136 1.15 -12.28 14.62
CA GLU A 136 2.08 -12.86 13.64
C GLU A 136 2.43 -11.86 12.55
N ALA A 137 1.45 -11.07 12.09
CA ALA A 137 1.69 -10.02 11.13
C ALA A 137 2.50 -8.84 11.71
N GLU A 138 2.37 -8.50 13.00
CA GLU A 138 3.24 -7.50 13.64
C GLU A 138 4.68 -7.96 13.74
N GLU A 139 4.90 -9.24 14.05
CA GLU A 139 6.24 -9.83 14.11
C GLU A 139 6.94 -9.67 12.75
N LYS A 140 6.29 -10.18 11.69
CA LYS A 140 6.84 -10.20 10.34
C LYS A 140 6.99 -8.79 9.78
N LEU A 141 5.97 -7.95 9.88
CA LEU A 141 5.98 -6.66 9.19
C LEU A 141 6.59 -5.54 10.04
N HIS A 142 6.17 -5.40 11.29
CA HIS A 142 6.57 -4.25 12.09
C HIS A 142 7.94 -4.45 12.75
N LYS A 143 8.20 -5.62 13.35
CA LYS A 143 9.46 -5.82 14.08
C LYS A 143 10.66 -5.95 13.14
N GLU A 144 10.52 -6.63 12.00
CA GLU A 144 11.58 -6.68 10.99
C GLU A 144 11.91 -5.27 10.48
N PHE A 145 10.89 -4.49 10.12
CA PHE A 145 11.07 -3.10 9.69
C PHE A 145 11.73 -2.19 10.74
N LEU A 146 11.34 -2.33 12.02
CA LEU A 146 11.96 -1.57 13.10
C LEU A 146 13.42 -1.97 13.35
N LYS A 147 13.83 -3.21 13.01
CA LYS A 147 15.24 -3.62 13.02
C LYS A 147 15.99 -2.99 11.86
N GLU A 148 15.45 -3.08 10.64
CA GLU A 148 16.06 -2.48 9.44
C GLU A 148 16.39 -1.00 9.62
N ILE A 149 15.43 -0.21 10.13
CA ILE A 149 15.64 1.23 10.34
C ILE A 149 16.71 1.52 11.40
N LYS A 150 16.85 0.68 12.43
CA LYS A 150 17.89 0.84 13.46
C LYS A 150 19.30 0.57 12.94
N HIS A 151 19.45 -0.14 11.83
CA HIS A 151 20.75 -0.40 11.21
C HIS A 151 21.12 0.64 10.15
N LEU A 152 20.20 1.54 9.80
CA LEU A 152 20.38 2.59 8.77
C LEU A 152 20.71 3.97 9.36
N GLY A 153 20.77 4.10 10.69
CA GLY A 153 21.13 5.33 11.40
C GLY A 153 21.96 5.03 12.63
#